data_AF-U4TV62-F1
#
_entry.id   AF-U4TV62-F1
#
_cell.length_a   1.000
_cell.length_b   1.000
_cell.length_c   1.000
_cell.angle_alpha   90.00
_cell.angle_beta   90.00
_cell.angle_gamma   90.00
#
_symmetry.space_group_name_H-M   'P 1'
#
loop_
_entity.id
_entity.type
_entity.pdbx_description
1 polymer ?
#
loop_
_entity_poly.entity_id
_entity_poly.type
_entity_poly.pdbx_seq_one_letter_code
_entity_poly.pdbx_strand_id
1 'polypeptide(L)'
;MASVSIPEDLTQAEARVKELAGRHIDTTVDAVIQQAITDYVQEILMEGLEGSYVTTHFADDVLTITDDATGQVVTTIPAPAGGFQAAFRSSGRLLMQNLASKVQEKFRDRIIRG
;
A
#
# COMPACT_ATOMS: atom_id res chain seq x y z
N MET A 1 8.31 -8.67 -20.04
CA MET A 1 7.31 -7.79 -19.39
C MET A 1 8.06 -7.03 -18.31
N ALA A 2 8.10 -5.70 -18.36
CA ALA A 2 8.70 -4.93 -17.26
C ALA A 2 7.84 -5.19 -16.02
N SER A 3 8.43 -5.76 -14.96
CA SER A 3 7.78 -5.79 -13.66
C SER A 3 7.46 -4.34 -13.31
N VAL A 4 6.18 -4.02 -13.17
CA VAL A 4 5.74 -2.66 -12.86
C VAL A 4 6.05 -2.47 -11.38
N SER A 5 7.25 -1.97 -11.06
CA SER A 5 7.69 -1.80 -9.69
C SER A 5 6.79 -0.82 -8.94
N ILE A 6 6.45 -1.12 -7.70
CA ILE A 6 5.72 -0.17 -6.83
C ILE A 6 6.61 1.07 -6.64
N PRO A 7 6.11 2.30 -6.92
CA PRO A 7 6.87 3.51 -6.63
C PRO A 7 7.23 3.65 -5.15
N GLU A 8 8.51 3.76 -4.82
CA GLU A 8 8.99 3.90 -3.43
C GLU A 8 9.28 5.35 -3.00
N ASP A 9 9.23 6.30 -3.93
CA ASP A 9 9.51 7.71 -3.69
C ASP A 9 8.75 8.63 -4.67
N LEU A 10 8.78 9.93 -4.40
CA LEU A 10 8.07 10.94 -5.20
C LEU A 10 8.56 10.97 -6.66
N THR A 11 9.85 10.80 -6.90
CA THR A 11 10.43 10.79 -8.26
C THR A 11 9.86 9.64 -9.08
N GLN A 12 9.76 8.46 -8.48
CA GLN A 12 9.18 7.27 -9.11
C GLN A 12 7.67 7.43 -9.34
N ALA A 13 6.95 8.06 -8.41
CA ALA A 13 5.53 8.34 -8.56
C ALA A 13 5.28 9.31 -9.74
N GLU A 14 6.07 10.38 -9.85
CA GLU A 14 6.01 11.33 -10.97
C GLU A 14 6.38 10.67 -12.30
N ALA A 15 7.38 9.78 -12.31
CA ALA A 15 7.75 9.02 -13.49
C ALA A 15 6.61 8.10 -13.94
N ARG A 16 5.91 7.45 -12.99
CA ARG A 16 4.75 6.60 -13.28
C ARG A 16 3.58 7.40 -13.85
N VAL A 17 3.31 8.61 -13.36
CA VAL A 17 2.29 9.49 -13.96
C VAL A 17 2.62 9.79 -15.43
N LYS A 18 3.89 10.11 -15.74
CA LYS A 18 4.34 10.36 -17.12
C LYS A 18 4.22 9.11 -18.00
N GLU A 19 4.56 7.94 -17.46
CA GLU A 19 4.41 6.65 -18.16
C GLU A 19 2.93 6.39 -18.53
N LEU A 20 2.02 6.59 -17.58
CA LEU A 20 0.59 6.38 -17.76
C LEU A 20 -0.02 7.39 -18.74
N ALA A 21 0.38 8.65 -18.67
CA ALA A 21 -0.01 9.67 -19.64
C ALA A 21 0.41 9.30 -21.08
N GLY A 22 1.62 8.73 -21.25
CA GLY A 22 2.09 8.20 -22.54
C GLY A 22 1.26 7.03 -23.08
N ARG A 23 0.44 6.40 -22.24
CA ARG A 23 -0.52 5.33 -22.59
C ARG A 23 -1.97 5.83 -22.65
N HIS A 24 -2.19 7.15 -22.65
CA HIS A 24 -3.53 7.76 -22.59
C HIS A 24 -4.34 7.38 -21.34
N ILE A 25 -3.65 7.16 -20.22
CA ILE A 25 -4.27 6.92 -18.91
C ILE A 25 -4.08 8.16 -18.06
N ASP A 26 -5.15 8.92 -17.88
CA ASP A 26 -5.15 10.11 -17.05
C ASP A 26 -5.13 9.72 -15.56
N THR A 27 -4.14 10.22 -14.84
CA THR A 27 -3.99 10.00 -13.40
C THR A 27 -3.27 11.19 -12.76
N THR A 28 -3.19 11.20 -11.42
CA THR A 28 -2.46 12.21 -10.65
C THR A 28 -1.33 11.57 -9.85
N VAL A 29 -0.36 12.38 -9.42
CA VAL A 29 0.68 11.92 -8.50
C VAL A 29 0.06 11.39 -7.21
N ASP A 30 -0.97 12.05 -6.68
CA ASP A 30 -1.65 11.61 -5.46
C ASP A 30 -2.31 10.24 -5.64
N ALA A 31 -2.95 9.98 -6.77
CA ALA A 31 -3.56 8.69 -7.09
C ALA A 31 -2.49 7.59 -7.21
N VAL A 32 -1.35 7.90 -7.85
CA VAL A 32 -0.22 6.96 -7.94
C VAL A 32 0.38 6.67 -6.56
N ILE A 33 0.53 7.67 -5.70
CA ILE A 33 1.01 7.48 -4.33
C ILE A 33 0.04 6.61 -3.52
N GLN A 34 -1.26 6.90 -3.59
CA GLN A 34 -2.29 6.11 -2.92
C GLN A 34 -2.26 4.64 -3.38
N GLN A 35 -2.14 4.42 -4.69
CA GLN A 35 -2.02 3.08 -5.26
C GLN A 35 -0.73 2.41 -4.78
N ALA A 36 0.41 3.10 -4.80
CA ALA A 36 1.68 2.54 -4.36
C ALA A 36 1.65 2.07 -2.90
N ILE A 37 1.03 2.85 -2.01
CA ILE A 37 0.85 2.50 -0.60
C ILE A 37 -0.07 1.27 -0.46
N THR A 38 -1.17 1.24 -1.22
CA THR A 38 -2.16 0.16 -1.19
C THR A 38 -1.55 -1.14 -1.71
N ASP A 39 -0.88 -1.10 -2.87
CA ASP A 39 -0.20 -2.24 -3.48
C ASP A 39 0.88 -2.79 -2.56
N TYR A 40 1.68 -1.92 -1.93
CA TYR A 40 2.77 -2.35 -1.06
C TYR A 40 2.25 -3.15 0.15
N VAL A 41 1.20 -2.66 0.79
CA VAL A 41 0.56 -3.35 1.91
C VAL A 41 -0.09 -4.66 1.45
N GLN A 42 -0.71 -4.64 0.27
CA GLN A 42 -1.31 -5.84 -0.32
C GLN A 42 -0.25 -6.92 -0.62
N GLU A 43 0.90 -6.55 -1.19
CA GLU A 43 2.01 -7.48 -1.45
C GLU A 43 2.50 -8.14 -0.16
N ILE A 44 2.71 -7.39 0.92
CA ILE A 44 3.11 -7.95 2.22
C ILE A 44 2.08 -8.95 2.74
N LEU A 45 0.78 -8.65 2.60
CA LEU A 45 -0.29 -9.54 3.06
C LEU A 45 -0.36 -10.82 2.22
N MET A 46 -0.19 -10.71 0.90
CA MET A 46 -0.16 -11.87 0.00
C MET A 46 1.04 -12.78 0.28
N GLU A 47 2.21 -12.20 0.59
CA GLU A 47 3.41 -12.97 0.95
C GLU A 47 3.33 -13.58 2.35
N GLY A 48 2.76 -12.85 3.31
CA GLY A 48 2.76 -13.24 4.73
C GLY A 48 1.60 -14.12 5.18
N LEU A 49 0.51 -14.20 4.41
CA LEU A 49 -0.71 -14.92 4.78
C LEU A 49 -1.05 -16.01 3.76
N GLU A 50 -0.35 -17.13 3.82
CA GLU A 50 -0.69 -18.30 3.00
C GLU A 50 -2.16 -18.71 3.20
N GLY A 51 -2.94 -18.66 2.12
CA GLY A 51 -4.35 -19.09 2.11
C GLY A 51 -5.36 -18.11 2.70
N SER A 52 -4.95 -16.91 3.14
CA SER A 52 -5.87 -15.85 3.56
C SER A 52 -6.15 -14.89 2.40
N TYR A 53 -7.41 -14.73 2.04
CA TYR A 53 -7.84 -13.74 1.04
C TYR A 53 -8.28 -12.47 1.77
N VAL A 54 -7.40 -11.48 1.77
CA VAL A 54 -7.68 -10.15 2.32
C VAL A 54 -7.37 -9.07 1.29
N THR A 55 -8.16 -8.00 1.33
CA THR A 55 -7.99 -6.84 0.46
C THR A 55 -7.69 -5.59 1.28
N THR A 56 -6.69 -4.83 0.84
CA THR A 56 -6.35 -3.51 1.38
C THR A 56 -7.11 -2.41 0.66
N HIS A 57 -7.74 -1.52 1.43
CA HIS A 57 -8.44 -0.34 0.95
C HIS A 57 -7.80 0.90 1.56
N PHE A 58 -7.66 1.96 0.77
CA PHE A 58 -7.22 3.27 1.25
C PHE A 58 -8.39 4.26 1.15
N ALA A 59 -8.80 4.83 2.27
CA ALA A 59 -9.72 5.98 2.31
C ALA A 59 -9.43 6.85 3.55
N ASP A 60 -9.60 8.16 3.44
CA ASP A 60 -9.57 9.11 4.57
C ASP A 60 -8.33 8.96 5.49
N ASP A 61 -7.14 8.82 4.89
CA ASP A 61 -5.86 8.60 5.60
C ASP A 61 -5.86 7.36 6.53
N VAL A 62 -6.64 6.34 6.17
CA VAL A 62 -6.68 5.05 6.83
C VAL A 62 -6.58 3.94 5.80
N LEU A 63 -5.73 2.96 6.08
CA LEU A 63 -5.75 1.68 5.39
C LEU A 63 -6.68 0.73 6.15
N THR A 64 -7.66 0.17 5.46
CA THR A 64 -8.59 -0.83 5.98
C THR A 64 -8.31 -2.15 5.30
N ILE A 65 -8.10 -3.21 6.07
CA ILE A 65 -7.93 -4.56 5.54
C ILE A 65 -9.20 -5.36 5.82
N THR A 66 -9.82 -5.90 4.78
CA THR A 66 -11.04 -6.70 4.86
C THR A 66 -10.78 -8.16 4.52
N ASP A 67 -11.50 -9.07 5.15
CA ASP A 67 -11.55 -10.48 4.75
C ASP A 67 -12.51 -10.63 3.56
N ASP A 68 -12.05 -11.20 2.45
CA ASP A 68 -12.81 -11.22 1.20
C ASP A 68 -14.00 -12.16 1.24
N ALA A 69 -13.96 -13.20 2.08
CA ALA A 69 -15.03 -14.18 2.20
C ALA A 69 -16.22 -13.63 3.01
N THR A 70 -15.93 -12.82 4.03
CA THR A 70 -16.93 -12.30 4.96
C THR A 70 -17.25 -10.82 4.76
N GLY A 71 -16.41 -10.08 4.04
CA GLY A 71 -16.47 -8.62 3.92
C GLY A 71 -16.17 -7.87 5.22
N GLN A 72 -15.74 -8.57 6.28
CA GLN A 72 -15.50 -7.96 7.58
C GLN A 72 -14.15 -7.26 7.63
N VAL A 73 -14.09 -6.14 8.34
CA VAL A 73 -12.83 -5.46 8.64
C VAL A 73 -12.02 -6.34 9.58
N VAL A 74 -10.85 -6.77 9.11
CA VAL A 74 -9.85 -7.49 9.91
C VAL A 74 -9.11 -6.51 10.80
N THR A 75 -8.64 -5.41 10.21
CA THR A 75 -7.90 -4.39 10.94
C THR A 75 -7.83 -3.08 10.15
N THR A 76 -7.36 -2.03 10.82
CA THR A 76 -7.05 -0.74 10.22
C THR A 76 -5.66 -0.27 10.62
N ILE A 77 -5.02 0.48 9.72
CA ILE A 77 -3.72 1.13 9.94
C ILE A 77 -3.90 2.62 9.64
N PRO A 78 -3.91 3.49 10.67
CA PRO A 78 -4.02 4.93 10.47
C PRO A 78 -2.72 5.50 9.88
N ALA A 79 -2.84 6.59 9.13
CA ALA A 79 -1.70 7.35 8.66
C ALA A 79 -0.85 7.90 9.83
N PRO A 80 0.46 8.13 9.60
CA PRO A 80 1.26 8.95 10.51
C PRO A 80 0.74 10.39 10.57
N ALA A 81 1.25 11.17 11.53
CA ALA A 81 0.91 12.58 11.63
C ALA A 81 1.19 13.32 10.31
N GLY A 82 0.19 14.05 9.81
CA GLY A 82 0.26 14.75 8.53
C GLY A 82 -0.27 13.96 7.32
N GLY A 83 -0.65 12.69 7.49
CA GLY A 83 -1.30 11.89 6.45
C GLY A 83 -0.31 11.09 5.60
N PHE A 84 -0.84 10.11 4.87
CA PHE A 84 -0.05 9.21 4.04
C PHE A 84 0.62 9.93 2.88
N GLN A 85 -0.08 10.87 2.24
CA GLN A 85 0.44 11.66 1.13
C GLN A 85 1.68 12.47 1.55
N ALA A 86 1.60 13.17 2.68
CA ALA A 86 2.71 13.96 3.20
C ALA A 86 3.90 13.08 3.60
N ALA A 87 3.63 11.96 4.29
CA ALA A 87 4.68 11.03 4.69
C ALA A 87 5.40 10.41 3.50
N PHE A 88 4.66 10.01 2.46
CA PHE A 88 5.26 9.45 1.24
C PHE A 88 6.14 10.48 0.52
N ARG A 89 5.63 11.71 0.36
CA ARG A 89 6.37 12.81 -0.28
C ARG A 89 7.64 13.18 0.49
N SER A 90 7.62 13.08 1.82
CA SER A 90 8.80 13.32 2.65
C SER A 90 9.80 12.17 2.60
N SER A 91 9.34 10.92 2.70
CA SER A 91 10.20 9.73 2.63
C SER A 91 9.37 8.46 2.39
N GLY A 92 9.06 8.15 1.13
CA GLY A 92 8.24 7.00 0.74
C GLY A 92 8.80 5.67 1.24
N ARG A 93 10.11 5.43 1.07
CA ARG A 93 10.77 4.23 1.58
C ARG A 93 10.66 4.05 3.10
N LEU A 94 10.77 5.13 3.89
CA LEU A 94 10.60 5.05 5.34
C LEU A 94 9.14 4.77 5.71
N LEU A 95 8.18 5.39 5.02
CA LEU A 95 6.76 5.09 5.17
C LEU A 95 6.49 3.61 4.90
N MET A 96 7.00 3.05 3.81
CA MET A 96 6.85 1.64 3.46
C MET A 96 7.43 0.71 4.54
N GLN A 97 8.65 0.96 5.02
CA GLN A 97 9.23 0.17 6.12
C GLN A 97 8.37 0.19 7.40
N ASN A 98 7.81 1.36 7.72
CA ASN A 98 6.90 1.50 8.86
C ASN A 98 5.59 0.73 8.64
N LEU A 99 5.03 0.77 7.43
CA LEU A 99 3.86 0.00 7.06
C LEU A 99 4.10 -1.51 7.17
N ALA A 100 5.24 -2.00 6.67
CA ALA A 100 5.62 -3.41 6.81
C ALA A 100 5.67 -3.83 8.29
N SER A 101 6.30 -3.02 9.14
CA SER A 101 6.36 -3.26 10.58
C SER A 101 4.97 -3.27 11.21
N LYS A 102 4.07 -2.37 10.78
CA LYS A 102 2.69 -2.28 11.28
C LYS A 102 1.84 -3.47 10.84
N VAL A 103 1.97 -3.92 9.59
CA VAL A 103 1.28 -5.12 9.10
C VAL A 103 1.74 -6.34 9.90
N GLN A 104 3.05 -6.53 10.08
CA GLN A 104 3.58 -7.61 10.90
C GLN A 104 3.10 -7.54 12.36
N GLU A 105 2.97 -6.35 12.94
CA GLU A 105 2.42 -6.16 14.29
C GLU A 105 0.95 -6.61 14.35
N LYS A 106 0.12 -6.17 13.39
CA LYS A 106 -1.32 -6.46 13.36
C LYS A 106 -1.65 -7.91 13.01
N PHE A 107 -0.82 -8.54 12.20
CA PHE A 107 -1.03 -9.91 11.73
C PHE A 107 -0.09 -10.91 12.40
N ARG A 108 0.61 -10.53 13.48
CA ARG A 108 1.58 -11.39 14.18
C ARG A 108 1.04 -12.78 14.50
N ASP A 109 -0.22 -12.87 14.92
CA ASP A 109 -0.86 -14.12 15.33
C ASP A 109 -1.48 -14.90 14.15
N ARG A 110 -1.44 -14.32 12.93
CA ARG A 110 -2.00 -14.88 11.69
C ARG A 110 -0.95 -15.20 10.63
N ILE A 111 0.22 -14.55 10.68
CA ILE A 111 1.37 -14.88 9.84
C ILE A 111 1.99 -16.16 10.39
N ILE A 112 1.82 -17.26 9.67
CA ILE A 112 2.51 -18.51 9.97
C ILE A 112 3.99 -18.24 9.71
N ARG A 113 4.80 -18.24 10.77
CA ARG A 113 6.25 -18.30 10.63
C ARG A 113 6.58 -19.64 9.96
N GLY A 114 6.86 -19.61 8.66
CA GLY A 114 7.56 -20.70 7.99
C GLY A 114 8.89 -21.00 8.67
#